data_AF-A0A7U3SQ53-F1
#
_entry.id   AF-A0A7U3SQ53-F1
#
_cell.length_a   1.000
_cell.length_b   1.000
_cell.length_c   1.000
_cell.angle_alpha   90.00
_cell.angle_beta   90.00
_cell.angle_gamma   90.00
#
_symmetry.space_group_name_H-M   'P 1'
#
loop_
_entity.id
_entity.type
_entity.pdbx_description
1 polymer ?
#
loop_
_entity_poly.entity_id
_entity_poly.type
_entity_poly.pdbx_seq_one_letter_code
_entity_poly.pdbx_strand_id
1 'polypeptide(L)'
;MRTYPVYKGLQKPLVYRGFKGKFIAYGICTLGLGLVLGGLSGALVNMYFGGIVTIFSITGGLLYTSSKQKSGLHDKKRSEKIHIHPVYLSRGYGKIGI
;
A
#
# COMPACT_ATOMS: atom_id res chain seq x y z
N MET A 1 -9.27 41.73 -10.36
CA MET A 1 -9.42 40.41 -11.01
C MET A 1 -9.73 39.39 -9.92
N ARG A 2 -10.84 38.64 -10.02
CA ARG A 2 -11.20 37.63 -9.01
C ARG A 2 -10.46 36.32 -9.32
N THR A 3 -9.65 35.84 -8.38
CA THR A 3 -8.92 34.57 -8.48
C THR A 3 -9.71 33.48 -7.78
N TYR A 4 -10.11 32.45 -8.51
CA TYR A 4 -10.75 31.27 -7.95
C TYR A 4 -9.68 30.23 -7.55
N PRO A 5 -9.82 29.54 -6.42
CA PRO A 5 -8.88 28.48 -6.04
C PRO A 5 -9.05 27.28 -6.98
N VAL A 6 -8.20 27.22 -7.99
CA VAL A 6 -8.12 26.07 -8.89
C VAL A 6 -7.36 24.93 -8.19
N TYR A 7 -7.94 23.74 -8.21
CA TYR A 7 -7.32 22.53 -7.68
C TYR A 7 -5.99 22.26 -8.41
N LYS A 8 -4.87 22.28 -7.68
CA LYS A 8 -3.51 22.16 -8.24
C LYS A 8 -3.09 20.71 -8.56
N GLY A 9 -4.04 19.76 -8.52
CA GLY A 9 -3.75 18.33 -8.64
C GLY A 9 -3.35 17.71 -7.28
N LEU A 10 -3.39 16.37 -7.23
CA LEU A 10 -2.96 15.62 -6.06
C LEU A 10 -1.43 15.53 -6.06
N GLN A 11 -0.78 15.79 -4.91
CA GLN A 11 0.67 15.69 -4.78
C GLN A 11 1.17 14.28 -5.17
N LYS A 12 2.34 14.21 -5.81
CA LYS A 12 2.97 12.93 -6.17
C LYS A 12 3.15 12.08 -4.91
N PRO A 13 2.63 10.85 -4.86
CA PRO A 13 2.75 10.00 -3.69
C PRO A 13 4.20 9.61 -3.42
N LEU A 14 4.52 9.32 -2.16
CA LEU A 14 5.84 8.87 -1.73
C LEU A 14 6.16 7.50 -2.35
N VAL A 15 7.21 7.45 -3.17
CA VAL A 15 7.71 6.22 -3.80
C VAL A 15 9.22 6.14 -3.58
N TYR A 16 9.70 5.02 -3.05
CA TYR A 16 11.12 4.76 -2.84
C TYR A 16 11.51 3.42 -3.43
N ARG A 17 12.44 3.42 -4.40
CA ARG A 17 12.95 2.20 -5.08
C ARG A 17 11.84 1.22 -5.52
N GLY A 18 10.73 1.74 -6.03
CA GLY A 18 9.59 0.95 -6.49
C GLY A 18 8.54 0.64 -5.40
N PHE A 19 8.86 0.81 -4.12
CA PHE A 19 7.90 0.66 -3.03
C PHE A 19 7.09 1.94 -2.80
N LYS A 20 5.79 1.80 -2.49
CA LYS A 20 4.86 2.93 -2.34
C LYS A 20 4.27 2.97 -0.94
N GLY A 21 4.28 4.15 -0.31
CA GLY A 21 3.62 4.41 0.98
C GLY A 21 3.95 3.36 2.06
N LYS A 22 2.91 2.70 2.60
CA LYS A 22 3.01 1.72 3.70
C LYS A 22 3.95 0.55 3.43
N PHE A 23 4.12 0.15 2.16
CA PHE A 23 5.02 -0.95 1.80
C PHE A 23 6.50 -0.62 2.01
N ILE A 24 6.87 0.66 2.06
CA ILE A 24 8.24 1.08 2.43
C ILE A 24 8.51 0.70 3.89
N ALA A 25 7.55 0.92 4.79
CA ALA A 25 7.66 0.53 6.19
C ALA A 25 7.74 -1.00 6.34
N TYR A 26 6.91 -1.76 5.62
CA TYR A 26 7.01 -3.22 5.61
C TYR A 26 8.39 -3.70 5.12
N GLY A 27 8.94 -3.08 4.07
CA GLY A 27 10.30 -3.37 3.61
C GLY A 27 11.35 -3.17 4.69
N ILE A 28 11.34 -2.01 5.37
CA ILE A 28 12.27 -1.72 6.49
C ILE A 28 12.07 -2.72 7.63
N CYS A 29 10.82 -3.03 8.00
CA CYS A 29 10.53 -4.02 9.03
C CYS A 29 11.08 -5.41 8.66
N THR A 30 10.95 -5.85 7.40
CA THR A 30 11.50 -7.14 6.97
C THR A 30 13.03 -7.18 7.04
N LEU A 31 13.69 -6.07 6.73
CA LEU A 31 15.15 -5.96 6.86
C LEU A 31 15.58 -6.05 8.34
N GLY A 32 14.91 -5.30 9.22
CA GLY A 32 15.20 -5.32 10.66
C GLY A 32 14.94 -6.69 11.29
N LEU A 33 13.78 -7.28 11.01
CA LEU A 33 13.41 -8.60 11.54
C LEU A 33 14.33 -9.70 11.00
N GLY A 34 14.69 -9.65 9.71
CA GLY A 34 15.62 -10.61 9.11
C GLY A 34 16.99 -10.59 9.79
N LEU A 35 17.50 -9.41 10.12
CA LEU A 35 18.77 -9.26 10.84
C LEU A 35 18.70 -9.81 12.27
N VAL A 36 17.62 -9.49 13.00
CA VAL A 36 17.43 -9.99 14.38
C VAL A 36 17.27 -11.51 14.40
N LEU A 37 16.43 -12.06 13.53
CA LEU A 37 16.22 -13.50 13.41
C LEU A 37 17.50 -14.23 13.01
N GLY A 38 18.20 -13.71 12.01
CA GLY A 38 19.46 -14.27 11.54
C GLY A 38 20.57 -14.22 12.58
N GLY A 39 20.71 -13.10 13.29
CA GLY A 39 21.67 -12.95 14.38
C GLY A 39 21.37 -13.89 15.54
N LEU A 40 20.09 -14.01 15.93
CA LEU A 40 19.67 -14.93 16.98
C LEU A 40 19.90 -16.38 16.59
N SER A 41 19.51 -16.79 15.38
CA SER A 41 19.79 -18.14 14.86
C SER A 41 21.29 -18.42 14.73
N GLY A 42 22.07 -17.41 14.37
CA GLY A 42 23.53 -17.46 14.32
C GLY A 42 24.15 -17.73 15.69
N ALA A 43 23.66 -17.05 16.71
CA ALA A 43 24.12 -17.20 18.09
C ALA A 43 23.72 -18.53 18.72
N LEU A 44 22.54 -19.06 18.39
CA LEU A 44 22.01 -20.30 18.99
C LEU A 44 22.52 -21.58 18.31
N VAL A 45 22.74 -21.54 16.99
CA VAL A 45 23.06 -22.74 16.20
C VAL A 45 24.46 -22.63 15.61
N ASN A 46 24.63 -21.73 14.63
CA ASN A 46 25.90 -21.49 13.95
C ASN A 46 25.78 -20.23 13.08
N MET A 47 26.85 -19.43 12.99
CA MET A 47 26.92 -18.23 12.15
C MET A 47 26.55 -18.49 10.67
N TYR A 48 26.97 -19.62 10.09
CA TYR A 48 26.62 -19.97 8.70
C TYR A 48 25.12 -20.18 8.53
N PHE A 49 24.49 -20.86 9.49
CA PHE A 49 23.05 -21.08 9.49
C PHE A 49 22.28 -19.76 9.67
N GLY A 50 22.74 -18.90 10.59
CA GLY A 50 22.19 -17.57 10.79
C GLY A 50 22.26 -16.69 9.53
N GLY A 51 23.36 -16.77 8.78
CA GLY A 51 23.53 -16.10 7.50
C GLY A 51 22.49 -16.56 6.46
N ILE A 52 22.29 -17.87 6.33
CA ILE A 52 21.27 -18.45 5.44
C ILE A 52 19.87 -17.96 5.84
N VAL A 53 19.53 -18.04 7.12
CA VAL A 53 18.23 -17.59 7.64
C VAL A 53 18.00 -16.10 7.34
N THR A 54 19.04 -15.26 7.49
CA THR A 54 18.97 -13.83 7.17
C THR A 54 18.63 -13.60 5.70
N ILE A 55 19.35 -14.27 4.79
CA ILE A 55 19.19 -14.11 3.34
C ILE A 55 17.78 -14.54 2.91
N PHE A 56 17.31 -15.70 3.38
CA PHE A 56 15.98 -16.22 3.05
C PHE A 56 14.88 -15.34 3.63
N SER A 57 15.03 -14.88 4.88
CA SER A 57 14.03 -14.04 5.55
C SER A 57 13.87 -12.70 4.84
N ILE A 58 14.96 -12.02 4.51
CA ILE A 58 14.94 -10.73 3.82
C ILE A 58 14.40 -10.90 2.39
N THR A 59 14.90 -11.88 1.64
CA THR A 59 14.48 -12.12 0.26
C THR A 59 12.99 -12.47 0.21
N GLY A 60 12.55 -13.39 1.06
CA GLY A 60 11.14 -13.79 1.18
C GLY A 60 10.24 -12.61 1.59
N GLY A 61 10.66 -11.83 2.59
CA GLY A 61 9.91 -10.67 3.08
C GLY A 61 9.74 -9.58 2.01
N LEU A 62 10.80 -9.28 1.26
CA LEU A 62 10.75 -8.29 0.16
C LEU A 62 9.93 -8.78 -1.03
N LEU A 63 10.03 -10.07 -1.40
CA LEU A 63 9.21 -10.67 -2.45
C LEU A 63 7.72 -10.68 -2.07
N TYR A 64 7.41 -11.03 -0.84
CA TYR A 64 6.04 -10.98 -0.31
C TYR A 64 5.49 -9.55 -0.35
N THR A 65 6.24 -8.59 0.15
CA THR A 65 5.85 -7.18 0.18
C THR A 65 5.64 -6.62 -1.23
N SER A 66 6.55 -6.95 -2.16
CA SER A 66 6.45 -6.54 -3.57
C SER A 66 5.22 -7.14 -4.24
N SER A 67 4.92 -8.41 -3.95
CA SER A 67 3.74 -9.10 -4.49
C SER A 67 2.46 -8.49 -3.93
N LYS A 68 2.41 -8.19 -2.62
CA LYS A 68 1.26 -7.53 -2.02
C LYS A 68 1.03 -6.11 -2.52
N GLN A 69 2.11 -5.38 -2.82
CA GLN A 69 1.97 -4.05 -3.40
C GLN A 69 1.26 -4.07 -4.76
N LYS A 70 1.39 -5.14 -5.55
CA LYS A 70 0.69 -5.27 -6.84
C LYS A 70 -0.84 -5.31 -6.67
N SER A 71 -1.35 -5.75 -5.51
CA SER A 71 -2.79 -5.75 -5.20
C SER A 71 -3.34 -4.35 -4.88
N GLY A 72 -2.49 -3.34 -4.71
CA GLY A 72 -2.89 -1.96 -4.42
C GLY A 72 -2.43 -1.48 -3.03
N LEU A 73 -2.53 -0.16 -2.80
CA LEU A 73 -2.07 0.49 -1.57
C LEU A 73 -3.09 0.43 -0.42
N HIS A 74 -4.36 0.27 -0.75
CA HIS A 74 -5.46 0.26 0.20
C HIS A 74 -6.27 -1.00 0.00
N ASP A 75 -6.57 -1.70 1.10
CA ASP A 75 -7.55 -2.77 1.10
C ASP A 75 -8.92 -2.17 0.80
N LYS A 76 -9.48 -2.55 -0.34
CA LYS A 76 -10.82 -2.18 -0.75
C LYS A 76 -11.73 -3.36 -0.46
N LYS A 77 -12.75 -3.15 0.37
CA LYS A 77 -13.81 -4.14 0.53
C LYS A 77 -14.53 -4.29 -0.81
N ARG A 78 -14.35 -5.43 -1.47
CA ARG A 78 -15.13 -5.80 -2.66
C ARG A 78 -16.39 -6.49 -2.16
N SER A 79 -17.53 -5.82 -2.27
CA SER A 79 -18.84 -6.44 -2.08
C SER A 79 -19.26 -7.07 -3.40
N GLU A 80 -19.68 -8.34 -3.40
CA GLU A 80 -20.30 -8.99 -4.56
C GLU A 80 -21.73 -8.52 -4.81
N LYS A 81 -22.34 -7.85 -3.82
CA LYS A 81 -23.72 -7.34 -3.93
C LYS A 81 -23.77 -6.01 -4.68
N ILE A 82 -24.83 -5.84 -5.46
CA ILE A 82 -25.20 -4.59 -6.12
C ILE A 82 -25.72 -3.61 -5.06
N HIS A 83 -25.09 -2.45 -4.95
CA HIS A 83 -25.54 -1.37 -4.06
C HIS A 83 -26.32 -0.34 -4.88
N ILE A 84 -27.62 -0.21 -4.63
CA ILE A 84 -28.46 0.81 -5.27
C ILE A 84 -28.48 2.03 -4.34
N HIS A 85 -27.90 3.14 -4.79
CA HIS A 85 -27.98 4.41 -4.06
C HIS A 85 -29.30 5.11 -4.38
N PRO A 86 -30.11 5.48 -3.38
CA PRO A 86 -31.33 6.24 -3.62
C PRO A 86 -30.97 7.62 -4.17
N VAL A 87 -31.61 8.01 -5.29
CA VAL A 87 -31.42 9.31 -5.92
C VAL A 87 -32.41 10.30 -5.32
N TYR A 88 -31.90 11.29 -4.59
CA TYR A 88 -32.67 12.40 -4.05
C TYR A 88 -32.58 13.66 -4.93
N LEU A 89 -32.63 13.50 -6.26
CA LEU A 89 -32.77 14.67 -7.13
C LEU A 89 -34.24 15.09 -7.18
N SER A 90 -34.54 16.29 -6.68
CA SER A 90 -35.82 16.94 -6.92
C SER A 90 -35.98 17.20 -8.42
N ARG A 91 -36.99 16.57 -9.02
CA ARG A 91 -37.30 16.67 -10.45
C ARG A 91 -38.02 17.99 -10.74
N GLY A 92 -37.28 19.11 -10.68
CA GLY A 92 -37.85 20.46 -10.74
C GLY A 92 -37.46 21.35 -11.93
N TYR A 93 -36.44 21.00 -12.74
CA TYR A 93 -35.88 21.93 -13.74
C TYR A 93 -36.08 21.46 -15.18
N GLY A 94 -37.33 21.38 -15.65
CA GLY A 94 -37.62 20.96 -17.02
C GLY A 94 -38.96 21.40 -17.60
N LYS A 95 -39.53 22.53 -17.12
CA LYS A 95 -40.76 23.13 -17.67
C LYS A 95 -40.60 24.65 -17.82
N ILE A 96 -39.82 25.09 -18.80
CA ILE A 96 -39.81 26.44 -19.40
C ILE A 96 -39.29 26.20 -20.84
N GLY A 97 -39.95 26.50 -21.94
CA GLY A 97 -41.26 27.02 -22.28
C GLY A 97 -41.44 26.71 -23.78
N ILE A 98 -42.65 26.39 -24.20
CA ILE A 98 -43.06 26.40 -25.61
C ILE A 98 -43.25 27.86 -26.00
#